data_AF-A0A0D3DF08-F1
#
_entry.id   AF-A0A0D3DF08-F1
#
_cell.length_a   1.000
_cell.length_b   1.000
_cell.length_c   1.000
_cell.angle_alpha   90.00
_cell.angle_beta   90.00
_cell.angle_gamma   90.00
#
_symmetry.space_group_name_H-M   'P 1'
#
loop_
_entity.id
_entity.type
_entity.pdbx_description
1 polymer ?
#
loop_
_entity_poly.entity_id
_entity_poly.type
_entity_poly.pdbx_seq_one_letter_code
_entity_poly.pdbx_strand_id
1 'polypeptide(L)'
;MIPSILSTMVSATVRKKSEKQFTVRRLKKVPQNDPPGDCGVYTIKYIECLAIGCTFEGLRDETIQDLRRKLAAEIYDSVGEPQITHLFTDTAK
;
A
#
# COMPACT_ATOMS: atom_id res chain seq x y z
N MET A 1 8.33 -8.59 -23.35
CA MET A 1 7.70 -8.46 -24.68
C MET A 1 6.46 -7.57 -24.69
N ILE A 2 5.49 -7.69 -23.77
CA ILE A 2 4.34 -6.76 -23.74
C ILE A 2 4.70 -5.32 -23.29
N PRO A 3 5.50 -5.09 -22.22
CA PRO A 3 5.80 -3.72 -21.78
C PRO A 3 6.55 -2.88 -22.82
N SER A 4 7.44 -3.51 -23.59
CA SER A 4 8.21 -2.84 -24.64
C SER A 4 7.32 -2.41 -25.81
N ILE A 5 6.37 -3.25 -26.25
CA ILE A 5 5.43 -2.93 -27.33
C ILE A 5 4.48 -1.80 -26.89
N LEU A 6 3.95 -1.85 -25.68
CA LEU A 6 3.10 -0.76 -25.17
C LEU A 6 3.88 0.56 -25.09
N SER A 7 5.15 0.51 -24.67
CA SER A 7 6.02 1.69 -24.61
C SER A 7 6.32 2.28 -26.01
N THR A 8 6.48 1.47 -27.05
CA THR A 8 6.67 1.98 -28.42
C THR A 8 5.41 2.65 -28.98
N MET A 9 4.22 2.23 -28.54
CA MET A 9 2.94 2.78 -29.00
C MET A 9 2.54 4.11 -28.34
N VAL A 10 3.12 4.48 -27.19
CA VAL A 10 2.81 5.78 -26.55
C VAL A 10 3.40 6.94 -27.36
N SER A 11 2.59 7.95 -27.67
CA SER A 11 3.03 9.16 -28.40
C SER A 11 4.03 10.00 -27.59
N ALA A 12 5.02 10.60 -28.26
CA ALA A 12 5.98 11.51 -27.65
C ALA A 12 5.32 12.80 -27.10
N THR A 13 4.15 13.19 -27.61
CA THR A 13 3.36 14.32 -27.09
C THR A 13 2.73 14.04 -25.73
N VAL A 14 2.51 12.77 -25.38
CA VAL A 14 1.94 12.37 -24.07
C VAL A 14 3.04 12.33 -23.01
N ARG A 15 4.20 11.76 -23.36
CA ARG A 15 5.36 11.68 -22.46
C ARG A 15 6.65 11.48 -23.26
N LYS A 16 7.73 12.17 -22.86
CA LYS A 16 9.08 11.87 -23.35
C LYS A 16 9.49 10.48 -22.87
N LYS A 17 9.74 9.57 -23.83
CA LYS A 17 10.19 8.21 -23.53
C LYS A 17 11.58 8.26 -22.88
N SER A 18 11.77 7.38 -21.90
CA SER A 18 13.05 7.15 -21.25
C SER A 18 13.36 5.68 -21.39
N GLU A 19 14.52 5.38 -21.97
CA GLU A 19 15.04 4.01 -22.06
C GLU A 19 15.85 3.62 -20.82
N LYS A 20 15.97 4.53 -19.85
CA LYS A 20 16.61 4.23 -18.56
C LYS A 20 15.94 3.01 -17.94
N GLN A 21 16.74 2.01 -17.65
CA GLN A 21 16.30 0.82 -16.94
C GLN A 21 15.95 1.18 -15.49
N PHE A 22 14.95 0.50 -14.94
CA PHE A 22 14.63 0.62 -13.53
C PHE A 22 15.72 -0.03 -12.68
N THR A 23 16.11 0.63 -11.59
CA THR A 23 16.88 -0.02 -10.54
C THR A 23 15.94 -0.86 -9.69
N VAL A 24 16.22 -2.15 -9.58
CA VAL A 24 15.48 -3.07 -8.71
C VAL A 24 16.29 -3.27 -7.44
N ARG A 25 15.66 -3.05 -6.28
CA ARG A 25 16.29 -3.25 -4.97
C ARG A 25 15.41 -4.15 -4.11
N ARG A 26 16.01 -5.22 -3.59
CA ARG A 26 15.43 -6.04 -2.51
C ARG A 26 16.11 -5.69 -1.20
N LEU A 27 15.35 -5.16 -0.26
CA LEU A 27 15.87 -4.86 1.07
C LEU A 27 16.11 -6.17 1.83
N LYS A 28 17.21 -6.21 2.58
CA LYS A 28 17.60 -7.36 3.43
C LYS A 28 17.46 -6.94 4.88
N LYS A 29 17.27 -7.91 5.78
CA LYS A 29 17.14 -7.68 7.24
C LYS A 29 16.02 -6.69 7.59
N VAL A 30 14.86 -6.90 6.98
CA VAL A 30 13.65 -6.12 7.28
C VAL A 30 12.74 -6.95 8.19
N PRO A 31 11.92 -6.32 9.04
CA PRO A 31 10.95 -7.03 9.87
C PRO A 31 10.11 -8.05 9.10
N GLN A 32 10.05 -9.30 9.56
CA GLN A 32 9.23 -10.31 8.90
C GLN A 32 7.88 -10.39 9.59
N ASN A 33 6.88 -10.70 8.77
CA ASN A 33 5.55 -11.08 9.24
C ASN A 33 5.55 -12.61 9.41
N ASP A 34 5.95 -13.09 10.58
CA ASP A 34 6.08 -14.54 10.80
C ASP A 34 4.69 -15.20 10.99
N PRO A 35 3.76 -14.64 11.80
CA PRO A 35 2.37 -15.09 11.83
C PRO A 35 1.61 -14.72 10.56
N PRO A 36 0.69 -15.57 10.07
CA PRO A 36 -0.18 -15.22 8.96
C PRO A 36 -1.20 -14.14 9.37
N GLY A 37 -1.62 -13.32 8.39
CA GLY A 37 -2.76 -12.40 8.54
C GLY A 37 -2.41 -10.91 8.70
N ASP A 38 -1.14 -10.56 8.85
CA ASP A 38 -0.69 -9.17 9.05
C ASP A 38 0.06 -8.57 7.86
N CYS A 39 0.17 -9.31 6.74
CA CYS A 39 0.89 -8.88 5.55
C CYS A 39 0.40 -7.53 4.97
N GLY A 40 -0.89 -7.22 5.08
CA GLY A 40 -1.44 -5.92 4.66
C GLY A 40 -0.90 -4.75 5.49
N VAL A 41 -0.86 -4.91 6.82
CA VAL A 41 -0.36 -3.88 7.74
C VAL A 41 1.15 -3.67 7.52
N TYR A 42 1.92 -4.76 7.42
CA TYR A 42 3.33 -4.70 7.09
C TYR A 42 3.58 -3.97 5.77
N THR A 43 2.82 -4.31 4.72
CA THR A 43 2.98 -3.69 3.40
C THR A 43 2.77 -2.18 3.46
N ILE A 44 1.72 -1.72 4.14
CA ILE A 44 1.42 -0.29 4.25
C ILE A 44 2.52 0.43 5.04
N LYS A 45 2.94 -0.11 6.19
CA LYS A 45 4.01 0.48 7.00
C LYS A 45 5.35 0.50 6.25
N TYR A 46 5.65 -0.52 5.45
CA TYR A 46 6.83 -0.52 4.58
C TYR A 46 6.82 0.64 3.59
N ILE A 47 5.70 0.86 2.91
CA ILE A 47 5.53 1.95 1.95
C ILE A 47 5.68 3.30 2.66
N GLU A 48 5.05 3.47 3.82
CA GLU A 48 5.10 4.70 4.61
C GLU A 48 6.53 5.05 5.05
N CYS A 49 7.25 4.08 5.63
CA CYS A 49 8.65 4.28 6.03
C CYS A 49 9.53 4.66 4.83
N LEU A 50 9.35 4.00 3.69
CA LEU A 50 10.10 4.29 2.46
C LEU A 50 9.76 5.65 1.87
N ALA A 51 8.50 6.09 1.96
CA ALA A 51 8.05 7.38 1.46
C ALA A 51 8.62 8.55 2.30
N ILE A 52 8.69 8.38 3.62
CA ILE A 52 9.23 9.39 4.55
C ILE A 52 10.77 9.34 4.62
N GLY A 53 11.37 8.21 4.24
CA GLY A 53 12.82 8.00 4.28
C GLY A 53 13.33 7.60 5.67
N CYS A 54 12.49 6.98 6.50
CA CYS A 54 12.88 6.47 7.82
C CYS A 54 13.15 4.95 7.81
N THR A 55 13.68 4.44 8.91
CA THR A 55 13.91 3.00 9.12
C THR A 55 12.62 2.27 9.46
N PHE A 56 12.65 0.93 9.45
CA PHE A 56 11.51 0.09 9.87
C PHE A 56 11.48 -0.15 11.39
N GLU A 57 12.04 0.77 12.17
CA GLU A 57 12.05 0.66 13.63
C GLU A 57 10.63 0.66 14.18
N GLY A 58 10.37 -0.23 15.15
CA GLY A 58 9.05 -0.39 15.75
C GLY A 58 8.06 -1.22 14.93
N LEU A 59 8.38 -1.65 13.70
CA LEU A 59 7.57 -2.62 12.97
C LEU A 59 8.02 -4.04 13.33
N ARG A 60 7.26 -4.73 14.18
CA ARG A 60 7.48 -6.15 14.55
C ARG A 60 6.16 -6.78 14.98
N ASP A 61 6.13 -8.12 15.01
CA ASP A 61 4.92 -8.90 15.29
C ASP A 61 4.31 -8.57 16.67
N GLU A 62 5.13 -8.25 17.68
CA GLU A 62 4.63 -7.91 19.02
C GLU A 62 3.82 -6.61 19.04
N THR A 63 4.12 -5.71 18.10
CA THR A 63 3.54 -4.36 18.01
C THR A 63 2.52 -4.21 16.88
N ILE A 64 2.39 -5.23 16.02
CA ILE A 64 1.64 -5.11 14.76
C ILE A 64 0.14 -4.88 15.00
N GLN A 65 -0.41 -5.41 16.08
CA GLN A 65 -1.83 -5.22 16.42
C GLN A 65 -2.14 -3.78 16.82
N ASP A 66 -1.22 -3.09 17.49
CA ASP A 66 -1.36 -1.66 17.81
C ASP A 66 -1.28 -0.82 16.53
N LEU A 67 -0.31 -1.14 15.66
CA LEU A 67 -0.17 -0.49 14.35
C LEU A 67 -1.42 -0.70 13.49
N ARG A 68 -2.00 -1.90 13.50
CA ARG A 68 -3.26 -2.22 12.80
C ARG A 68 -4.41 -1.35 13.28
N ARG A 69 -4.60 -1.24 14.60
CA ARG A 69 -5.67 -0.40 15.19
C ARG A 69 -5.48 1.07 14.84
N LYS A 70 -4.26 1.57 14.97
CA LYS A 70 -3.93 2.96 14.63
C LYS A 70 -4.21 3.24 13.15
N LEU A 71 -3.76 2.36 12.27
CA LEU A 71 -3.99 2.48 10.84
C LEU A 71 -5.49 2.44 10.49
N ALA A 72 -6.25 1.55 11.12
CA ALA A 72 -7.70 1.48 10.92
C ALA A 72 -8.41 2.77 11.34
N ALA A 73 -8.03 3.35 12.48
CA ALA A 73 -8.55 4.63 12.94
C ALA A 73 -8.20 5.78 11.97
N GLU A 74 -6.93 5.87 11.55
CA GLU A 74 -6.49 6.89 10.59
C GLU A 74 -7.21 6.76 9.24
N ILE A 75 -7.42 5.54 8.76
CA ILE A 75 -8.19 5.29 7.52
C ILE A 75 -9.63 5.77 7.72
N TYR A 76 -10.29 5.36 8.80
CA TYR A 76 -11.67 5.74 9.11
C TYR A 76 -11.83 7.26 9.18
N ASP A 77 -10.94 7.95 9.90
CA ASP A 77 -10.93 9.41 9.99
C ASP A 77 -10.69 10.08 8.61
N SER A 78 -9.85 9.48 7.76
CA SER A 78 -9.53 10.03 6.44
C SER A 78 -10.65 9.88 5.41
N VAL A 79 -11.41 8.80 5.48
CA VAL A 79 -12.51 8.50 4.55
C VAL A 79 -13.86 9.04 5.04
N GLY A 80 -13.97 9.35 6.34
CA GLY A 80 -15.23 9.73 6.98
C GLY A 80 -16.20 8.56 7.11
N GLU A 81 -17.48 8.84 7.33
CA GLU A 81 -18.52 7.80 7.33
C GLU A 81 -18.52 7.10 5.96
N PRO A 82 -18.37 5.75 5.92
CA PRO A 82 -18.47 5.04 4.66
C PRO A 82 -19.86 5.31 4.07
N GLN A 83 -19.92 5.71 2.79
CA GLN A 83 -21.19 5.78 2.07
C GLN A 83 -21.70 4.36 1.81
N ILE A 84 -22.17 3.68 2.87
CA ILE A 84 -22.89 2.42 2.78
C ILE A 84 -24.31 2.77 2.34
N THR A 85 -24.48 3.13 1.08
CA THR A 85 -25.77 3.62 0.58
C THR A 85 -26.80 2.52 0.29
N HIS A 86 -26.50 1.22 0.43
CA HIS A 86 -27.46 0.19 -0.04
C HIS A 86 -27.57 -1.15 0.70
N LEU A 87 -27.02 -1.34 1.92
CA LEU A 87 -27.13 -2.66 2.60
C LEU A 87 -28.21 -2.79 3.68
N PHE A 88 -29.00 -1.75 3.93
CA PHE A 88 -30.21 -1.86 4.72
C PHE A 88 -31.36 -1.20 3.97
N THR A 89 -31.87 -1.86 2.92
CA THR A 89 -33.26 -1.60 2.52
C THR A 89 -34.14 -2.13 3.64
N ASP A 90 -34.80 -1.21 4.34
CA ASP A 90 -35.75 -1.41 5.42
C ASP A 90 -36.55 -2.73 5.29
N THR A 91 -36.31 -3.67 6.20
CA THR A 91 -37.32 -4.66 6.55
C THR A 91 -38.26 -3.99 7.56
N ALA A 92 -39.12 -3.11 7.05
CA ALA A 92 -40.26 -2.57 7.79
C ALA A 92 -41.51 -2.70 6.93
N LYS A 93 -42.14 -3.87 6.99
CA LYS A 93 -43.58 -4.08 6.87
C LYS A 93 -44.00 -5.31 7.67
#